data_AF-A0A506V806-F1
#
_entry.id   AF-A0A506V806-F1
#
_cell.length_a   1.000
_cell.length_b   1.000
_cell.length_c   1.000
_cell.angle_alpha   90.00
_cell.angle_beta   90.00
_cell.angle_gamma   90.00
#
_symmetry.space_group_name_H-M   'P 1'
#
loop_
_entity.id
_entity.type
_entity.pdbx_description
1 polymer ?
#
loop_
_entity_poly.entity_id
_entity_poly.type
_entity_poly.pdbx_seq_one_letter_code
_entity_poly.pdbx_strand_id
1 'polypeptide(L)'
;MSLYQRVHYFTVQTCKRVFRHPEYGIVRFDDMIANADEYGFEVVYVAGISFENLPLHYRHFFIPESMFSATGFLCDFWSRSYSNKYVKEITGKPDVLIIDRRLEVCLDAAFFDWLEREDIAYQYPAGGDKKFTSTVRHHQSYPHIFAHGEGVPELVGGVREPWPLSLERLNAQDEKRTRLSDNMSPAIREAIARLYPTGYRPEWPLSQPIPDDFQINETCLCVASSNDVALNSAGWRPARQTAYGFEYGYAVNNIEVPDDDPVSGVWQKEMLIALRCLESQFDRLARGLTRQFKGNHYSVILNQIKKNKYRTLLPLSRAEQDVLFGLVGLDTGDPTGNIVYDLSKAGVADTISLWEHITNGGDQYQSFEVRPKSGIDDPAYRLFAVIGHCAWYYLISHRTSRSCHALDNGRCINYEPNQSLNVRSMDYRKLLNMALKGESEKMVSILNEYLEY
;
A
#
# COMPACT_ATOMS: atom_id res chain seq x y z
N MET A 1 -6.40 30.59 30.56
CA MET A 1 -5.96 29.36 29.85
C MET A 1 -6.49 29.47 28.44
N SER A 2 -5.67 29.39 27.39
CA SER A 2 -6.21 29.38 26.02
C SER A 2 -7.11 28.15 25.89
N LEU A 3 -8.40 28.35 25.63
CA LEU A 3 -9.33 27.27 25.32
C LEU A 3 -8.77 26.52 24.12
N TYR A 4 -8.56 25.21 24.26
CA TYR A 4 -8.20 24.36 23.12
C TYR A 4 -9.42 24.31 22.21
N GLN A 5 -9.28 24.83 20.99
CA GLN A 5 -10.34 24.83 20.00
C GLN A 5 -10.43 23.47 19.32
N ARG A 6 -11.64 22.95 19.16
CA ARG A 6 -11.95 21.82 18.30
C ARG A 6 -11.93 22.30 16.86
N VAL A 7 -10.93 21.87 16.10
CA VAL A 7 -10.73 22.27 14.71
C VAL A 7 -11.00 21.07 13.80
N HIS A 8 -11.88 21.22 12.82
CA HIS A 8 -12.11 20.21 11.77
C HIS A 8 -11.67 20.74 10.41
N TYR A 9 -11.24 19.85 9.52
CA TYR A 9 -10.89 20.15 8.13
C TYR A 9 -11.98 19.64 7.20
N PHE A 10 -12.53 20.50 6.35
CA PHE A 10 -13.52 20.15 5.33
C PHE A 10 -12.98 20.38 3.92
N THR A 11 -13.13 19.37 3.06
CA THR A 11 -12.64 19.39 1.68
C THR A 11 -13.64 18.69 0.76
N VAL A 12 -13.79 19.17 -0.47
CA VAL A 12 -14.49 18.46 -1.55
C VAL A 12 -13.60 18.50 -2.78
N GLN A 13 -13.46 17.38 -3.49
CA GLN A 13 -12.51 17.25 -4.59
C GLN A 13 -12.98 16.23 -5.62
N THR A 14 -12.54 16.41 -6.86
CA THR A 14 -12.64 15.39 -7.91
C THR A 14 -11.85 14.14 -7.48
N CYS A 15 -12.48 12.97 -7.51
CA CYS A 15 -11.82 11.70 -7.23
C CYS A 15 -10.81 11.37 -8.33
N LYS A 16 -9.71 10.74 -7.92
CA LYS A 16 -8.70 10.23 -8.87
C LYS A 16 -8.61 8.72 -8.90
N ARG A 17 -9.37 8.06 -8.04
CA ARG A 17 -9.28 6.61 -7.78
C ARG A 17 -10.63 5.94 -7.82
N VAL A 18 -11.69 6.72 -7.96
CA VAL A 18 -13.06 6.26 -7.99
C VAL A 18 -13.72 7.00 -9.13
N PHE A 19 -14.33 6.23 -10.02
CA PHE A 19 -15.00 6.72 -11.21
C PHE A 19 -16.30 5.95 -11.39
N ARG A 20 -17.16 6.46 -12.27
CA ARG A 20 -18.36 5.74 -12.68
C ARG A 20 -18.19 5.29 -14.13
N HIS A 21 -18.54 4.05 -14.42
CA HIS A 21 -18.61 3.53 -15.78
C HIS A 21 -20.08 3.17 -16.08
N PRO A 22 -20.64 3.57 -17.23
CA PRO A 22 -22.04 3.31 -17.57
C PRO A 22 -22.45 1.83 -17.48
N GLU A 23 -21.53 0.92 -17.83
CA GLU A 23 -21.78 -0.52 -17.84
C GLU A 23 -21.41 -1.23 -16.52
N TYR A 24 -20.38 -0.76 -15.82
CA TYR A 24 -19.79 -1.47 -14.67
C TYR A 24 -20.10 -0.82 -13.31
N GLY A 25 -20.80 0.32 -13.30
CA GLY A 25 -21.09 1.07 -12.08
C GLY A 25 -19.85 1.76 -11.53
N ILE A 26 -19.65 1.70 -10.21
CA ILE A 26 -18.51 2.35 -9.56
C ILE A 26 -17.23 1.53 -9.77
N VAL A 27 -16.27 2.14 -10.45
CA VAL A 27 -14.96 1.58 -10.77
C VAL A 27 -13.90 2.25 -9.91
N ARG A 28 -12.95 1.46 -9.39
CA ARG A 28 -11.91 1.92 -8.46
C ARG A 28 -10.53 1.57 -8.99
N PHE A 29 -9.55 2.45 -8.79
CA PHE A 29 -8.17 2.26 -9.20
C PHE A 29 -7.19 2.38 -8.03
N ASP A 30 -6.20 1.48 -8.02
CA ASP A 30 -5.03 1.52 -7.13
C ASP A 30 -4.06 2.67 -7.46
N ASP A 31 -4.25 3.34 -8.60
CA ASP A 31 -3.49 4.52 -9.02
C ASP A 31 -4.36 5.78 -9.04
N MET A 32 -3.73 6.97 -8.94
CA MET A 32 -4.42 8.24 -9.15
C MET A 32 -4.46 8.56 -10.65
N ILE A 33 -5.59 8.31 -11.29
CA ILE A 33 -5.76 8.47 -12.74
C ILE A 33 -6.06 9.93 -13.11
N ALA A 34 -5.34 10.45 -14.10
CA ALA A 34 -5.44 11.85 -14.54
C ALA A 34 -6.40 12.09 -15.73
N ASN A 35 -6.53 11.11 -16.63
CA ASN A 35 -7.22 11.21 -17.93
C ASN A 35 -8.29 10.10 -18.07
N ALA A 36 -9.06 9.85 -17.02
CA ALA A 36 -10.05 8.76 -17.00
C ALA A 36 -11.20 9.01 -18.01
N ASP A 37 -11.51 10.28 -18.27
CA ASP A 37 -12.50 10.74 -19.23
C ASP A 37 -12.19 10.27 -20.67
N GLU A 38 -10.90 10.23 -21.05
CA GLU A 38 -10.46 9.69 -22.35
C GLU A 38 -10.84 8.21 -22.56
N TYR A 39 -11.15 7.50 -21.47
CA TYR A 39 -11.51 6.07 -21.45
C TYR A 39 -12.99 5.84 -21.09
N GLY A 40 -13.82 6.89 -21.16
CA GLY A 40 -15.26 6.77 -20.92
C GLY A 40 -15.65 6.63 -19.44
N PHE A 41 -14.74 6.93 -18.52
CA PHE A 41 -15.06 7.00 -17.10
C PHE A 41 -15.60 8.38 -16.74
N GLU A 42 -16.75 8.39 -16.06
CA GLU A 42 -17.39 9.57 -15.51
C GLU A 42 -16.79 9.94 -14.14
N VAL A 43 -16.78 11.24 -13.87
CA VAL A 43 -16.21 11.81 -12.66
C VAL A 43 -17.06 11.46 -11.43
N VAL A 44 -16.38 11.12 -10.33
CA VAL A 44 -16.93 11.03 -8.99
C VAL A 44 -16.25 12.07 -8.12
N TYR A 45 -16.96 12.63 -7.14
CA TYR A 45 -16.42 13.58 -6.17
C TYR A 45 -16.33 12.92 -4.79
N VAL A 46 -15.38 13.38 -3.98
CA VAL A 46 -15.24 12.97 -2.58
C VAL A 46 -15.33 14.21 -1.69
N ALA A 47 -16.35 14.23 -0.84
CA ALA A 47 -16.40 15.10 0.32
C ALA A 47 -15.66 14.41 1.47
N GLY A 48 -14.84 15.16 2.20
CA GLY A 48 -14.05 14.65 3.29
C GLY A 48 -14.05 15.60 4.48
N ILE A 49 -14.18 15.04 5.67
CA ILE A 49 -14.04 15.77 6.93
C ILE A 49 -13.10 15.02 7.88
N SER A 50 -12.23 15.77 8.55
CA SER A 50 -11.27 15.23 9.51
C SER A 50 -11.15 16.10 10.75
N PHE A 51 -10.82 15.46 11.87
CA PHE A 51 -10.47 16.17 13.10
C PHE A 51 -9.00 16.61 13.07
N GLU A 52 -8.68 17.79 13.58
CA GLU A 52 -7.29 18.17 13.78
C GLU A 52 -6.65 17.33 14.91
N ASN A 53 -5.44 16.81 14.65
CA ASN A 53 -4.63 16.02 15.59
C ASN A 53 -5.23 14.65 15.96
N LEU A 54 -6.20 14.18 15.19
CA LEU A 54 -6.94 12.95 15.41
C LEU A 54 -6.96 12.14 14.12
N PRO A 55 -6.70 10.81 14.17
CA PRO A 55 -6.73 9.95 12.98
C PRO A 55 -8.18 9.56 12.64
N LEU A 56 -9.08 10.53 12.58
CA LEU A 56 -10.48 10.36 12.22
C LEU A 56 -10.72 11.10 10.91
N HIS A 57 -10.94 10.32 9.86
CA HIS A 57 -11.14 10.78 8.49
C HIS A 57 -12.42 10.13 7.97
N TYR A 58 -13.42 10.95 7.69
CA TYR A 58 -14.68 10.50 7.10
C TYR A 58 -14.77 10.99 5.67
N ARG A 59 -15.24 10.14 4.77
CA ARG A 59 -15.44 10.50 3.37
C ARG A 59 -16.82 10.08 2.90
N HIS A 60 -17.31 10.82 1.93
CA HIS A 60 -18.53 10.49 1.21
C HIS A 60 -18.33 10.79 -0.27
N PHE A 61 -18.55 9.78 -1.09
CA PHE A 61 -18.47 9.85 -2.53
C PHE A 61 -19.82 10.21 -3.13
N PHE A 62 -19.84 11.13 -4.09
CA PHE A 62 -21.07 11.57 -4.76
C PHE A 62 -20.80 11.84 -6.26
N ILE A 63 -21.85 11.85 -7.07
CA ILE A 63 -21.81 12.11 -8.52
C ILE A 63 -22.54 13.42 -8.85
N PRO A 64 -22.29 14.06 -10.01
CA PRO A 64 -22.98 15.30 -10.38
C PRO A 64 -24.52 15.23 -10.30
N GLU A 65 -25.09 14.08 -10.64
CA GLU A 65 -26.54 13.88 -10.68
C GLU A 65 -27.15 13.69 -9.28
N SER A 66 -26.33 13.41 -8.27
CA SER A 66 -26.79 13.31 -6.88
C SER A 66 -26.79 14.69 -6.22
N MET A 67 -27.90 15.07 -5.60
CA MET A 67 -27.96 16.27 -4.76
C MET A 67 -26.99 16.10 -3.57
N PHE A 68 -25.96 16.93 -3.51
CA PHE A 68 -25.00 16.98 -2.41
C PHE A 68 -25.21 18.26 -1.60
N SER A 69 -25.44 18.10 -0.31
CA SER A 69 -25.52 19.19 0.67
C SER A 69 -24.27 19.17 1.56
N ALA A 70 -23.53 20.27 1.57
CA ALA A 70 -22.36 20.44 2.41
C ALA A 70 -22.75 20.46 3.89
N THR A 71 -23.78 21.24 4.27
CA THR A 71 -24.32 21.23 5.64
C THR A 71 -24.89 19.87 6.03
N GLY A 72 -25.57 19.17 5.11
CA GLY A 72 -26.08 17.81 5.34
C GLY A 72 -24.95 16.84 5.66
N PHE A 73 -23.91 16.82 4.83
CA PHE A 73 -22.71 16.01 5.06
C PHE A 73 -22.03 16.32 6.41
N LEU A 74 -21.93 17.60 6.79
CA LEU A 74 -21.34 18.02 8.07
C LEU A 74 -22.21 17.59 9.26
N CYS A 75 -23.53 17.80 9.19
CA CYS A 75 -24.48 17.35 10.19
C CYS A 75 -24.44 15.85 10.38
N ASP A 76 -24.43 15.08 9.29
CA ASP A 76 -24.33 13.62 9.34
C ASP A 76 -23.04 13.20 10.05
N PHE A 77 -21.91 13.81 9.73
CA PHE A 77 -20.66 13.50 10.41
C PHE A 77 -20.67 13.90 11.89
N TRP A 78 -21.13 15.11 12.21
CA TRP A 78 -21.16 15.59 13.60
C TRP A 78 -22.17 14.85 14.46
N SER A 79 -23.19 14.21 13.85
CA SER A 79 -24.17 13.32 14.51
C SER A 79 -23.57 12.00 15.00
N ARG A 80 -22.37 11.62 14.50
CA ARG A 80 -21.73 10.34 14.80
C ARG A 80 -20.97 10.39 16.11
N SER A 81 -20.94 9.25 16.79
CA SER A 81 -20.20 9.06 18.04
C SER A 81 -19.06 8.07 17.85
N TYR A 82 -17.84 8.50 18.18
CA TYR A 82 -16.64 7.66 18.14
C TYR A 82 -16.10 7.44 19.55
N SER A 83 -15.75 6.21 19.90
CA SER A 83 -15.20 5.87 21.22
C SER A 83 -14.09 4.84 21.10
N ASN A 84 -13.24 4.78 22.13
CA ASN A 84 -12.24 3.73 22.30
C ASN A 84 -11.88 3.57 23.79
N LYS A 85 -10.86 2.78 24.12
CA LYS A 85 -10.47 2.55 25.53
C LYS A 85 -9.97 3.80 26.29
N TYR A 86 -9.67 4.90 25.60
CA TYR A 86 -9.14 6.13 26.19
C TYR A 86 -10.15 7.27 26.25
N VAL A 87 -11.14 7.30 25.36
CA VAL A 87 -12.17 8.34 25.30
C VAL A 87 -13.54 7.71 25.17
N LYS A 88 -14.45 8.14 26.05
CA LYS A 88 -15.82 7.60 26.11
C LYS A 88 -16.60 7.95 24.85
N GLU A 89 -16.44 9.16 24.33
CA GLU A 89 -17.21 9.67 23.21
C GLU A 89 -16.54 10.93 22.60
N ILE A 90 -16.38 10.93 21.29
CA ILE A 90 -16.03 12.08 20.45
C ILE A 90 -17.19 12.30 19.49
N THR A 91 -17.85 13.46 19.61
CA THR A 91 -19.00 13.84 18.79
C THR A 91 -19.29 15.35 18.88
N GLY A 92 -20.18 15.84 18.02
CA GLY A 92 -20.62 17.23 17.97
C GLY A 92 -19.85 18.13 17.00
N LYS A 93 -20.34 19.36 16.85
CA LYS A 93 -19.78 20.41 15.98
C LYS A 93 -18.42 20.93 16.49
N PRO A 94 -17.53 21.40 15.60
CA PRO A 94 -16.27 22.04 15.98
C PRO A 94 -16.48 23.47 16.44
N ASP A 95 -15.45 24.05 17.07
CA ASP A 95 -15.37 25.50 17.29
C ASP A 95 -14.91 26.21 16.01
N VAL A 96 -14.04 25.55 15.23
CA VAL A 96 -13.50 26.08 13.97
C VAL A 96 -13.57 25.04 12.85
N LEU A 97 -14.13 25.43 11.72
CA LEU A 97 -14.08 24.68 10.48
C LEU A 97 -13.05 25.29 9.52
N ILE A 98 -11.96 24.56 9.26
CA ILE A 98 -11.01 24.92 8.21
C ILE A 98 -11.53 24.37 6.89
N ILE A 99 -11.95 25.28 6.02
CA ILE A 99 -12.53 24.97 4.71
C ILE A 99 -11.42 25.05 3.67
N ASP A 100 -11.37 24.07 2.77
CA ASP A 100 -10.54 24.16 1.59
C ASP A 100 -10.90 25.41 0.76
N ARG A 101 -9.91 26.29 0.53
CA ARG A 101 -10.16 27.57 -0.16
C ARG A 101 -10.81 27.41 -1.52
N ARG A 102 -10.61 26.28 -2.19
CA ARG A 102 -11.23 25.99 -3.49
C ARG A 102 -12.74 25.87 -3.43
N LEU A 103 -13.30 25.62 -2.25
CA LEU A 103 -14.74 25.52 -2.04
C LEU A 103 -15.42 26.88 -1.90
N GLU A 104 -14.66 27.98 -1.78
CA GLU A 104 -15.24 29.32 -1.64
C GLU A 104 -16.21 29.66 -2.78
N VAL A 105 -15.90 29.22 -4.01
CA VAL A 105 -16.78 29.43 -5.18
C VAL A 105 -17.82 28.33 -5.36
N CYS A 106 -17.71 27.23 -4.61
CA CYS A 106 -18.61 26.09 -4.67
C CYS A 106 -19.71 26.17 -3.60
N LEU A 107 -19.45 26.90 -2.50
CA LEU A 107 -20.36 27.00 -1.36
C LEU A 107 -21.22 28.27 -1.49
N ASP A 108 -22.53 28.12 -1.31
CA ASP A 108 -23.46 29.24 -1.33
C ASP A 108 -23.29 30.15 -0.10
N ALA A 109 -23.67 31.43 -0.20
CA ALA A 109 -23.66 32.34 0.94
C ALA A 109 -24.46 31.80 2.14
N ALA A 110 -25.55 31.08 1.88
CA ALA A 110 -26.38 30.46 2.90
C ALA A 110 -25.64 29.41 3.74
N PHE A 111 -24.59 28.77 3.20
CA PHE A 111 -23.71 27.87 3.96
C PHE A 111 -22.96 28.63 5.06
N PHE A 112 -22.41 29.81 4.74
CA PHE A 112 -21.67 30.63 5.70
C PHE A 112 -22.60 31.26 6.74
N ASP A 113 -23.79 31.71 6.34
CA ASP A 113 -24.83 32.17 7.27
C ASP A 113 -25.30 31.05 8.20
N TRP A 114 -25.28 29.80 7.74
CA TRP A 114 -25.57 28.64 8.58
C TRP A 114 -24.46 28.38 9.61
N LEU A 115 -23.18 28.47 9.22
CA LEU A 115 -22.07 28.33 10.16
C LEU A 115 -22.11 29.40 11.27
N GLU A 116 -22.42 30.65 10.91
CA GLU A 116 -22.54 31.73 11.89
C GLU A 116 -23.69 31.49 12.88
N ARG A 117 -24.86 31.03 12.41
CA ARG A 117 -25.99 30.66 13.28
C ARG A 117 -25.67 29.51 14.21
N GLU A 118 -24.82 28.58 13.77
CA GLU A 118 -24.32 27.47 14.57
C GLU A 118 -23.13 27.85 15.46
N ASP A 119 -22.71 29.12 15.53
CA ASP A 119 -21.55 29.57 16.31
C ASP A 119 -20.27 28.80 15.95
N ILE A 120 -20.10 28.46 14.66
CA ILE A 120 -18.91 27.79 14.13
C ILE A 120 -18.10 28.83 13.36
N ALA A 121 -16.91 29.16 13.88
CA ALA A 121 -16.00 30.00 13.13
C ALA A 121 -15.46 29.23 11.90
N TYR A 122 -15.30 29.90 10.77
CA TYR A 122 -14.64 29.29 9.61
C TYR A 122 -13.35 30.02 9.24
N GLN A 123 -12.40 29.26 8.71
CA GLN A 123 -11.12 29.77 8.25
C GLN A 123 -10.67 29.03 6.99
N TYR A 124 -9.80 29.68 6.22
CA TYR A 124 -9.06 29.00 5.15
C TYR A 124 -7.68 28.57 5.66
N PRO A 125 -7.11 27.48 5.15
CA PRO A 125 -5.77 27.04 5.54
C PRO A 125 -4.73 28.12 5.24
N ALA A 126 -3.73 28.23 6.11
CA ALA A 126 -2.59 29.11 5.89
C ALA A 126 -1.74 28.60 4.71
N GLY A 127 -1.03 29.51 4.04
CA GLY A 127 -0.12 29.16 2.96
C GLY A 127 0.95 28.16 3.44
N GLY A 128 1.03 26.99 2.78
CA GLY A 128 2.01 25.96 3.13
C GLY A 128 1.66 25.08 4.33
N ASP A 129 0.40 25.05 4.76
CA ASP A 129 -0.07 24.15 5.81
C ASP A 129 0.10 22.67 5.41
N LYS A 130 1.13 22.03 5.98
CA LYS A 130 1.47 20.63 5.74
C LYS A 130 0.42 19.68 6.29
N LYS A 131 -0.25 20.01 7.40
CA LYS A 131 -1.31 19.17 7.97
C LYS A 131 -2.51 19.15 7.04
N PHE A 132 -2.98 20.33 6.63
CA PHE A 132 -4.08 20.45 5.68
C PHE A 132 -3.79 19.71 4.38
N THR A 133 -2.59 19.90 3.82
CA THR A 133 -2.16 19.21 2.59
C THR A 133 -2.15 17.69 2.76
N SER A 134 -1.74 17.19 3.94
CA SER A 134 -1.77 15.76 4.25
C SER A 134 -3.21 15.24 4.35
N THR A 135 -4.10 15.98 4.99
CA THR A 135 -5.54 15.64 5.12
C THR A 135 -6.20 15.55 3.75
N VAL A 136 -5.97 16.53 2.87
CA VAL A 136 -6.43 16.52 1.48
C VAL A 136 -6.02 15.23 0.76
N ARG A 137 -4.75 14.81 0.87
CA ARG A 137 -4.27 13.56 0.26
C ARG A 137 -4.91 12.33 0.88
N HIS A 138 -5.18 12.36 2.18
CA HIS A 138 -5.80 11.25 2.89
C HIS A 138 -7.25 11.05 2.45
N HIS A 139 -8.01 12.13 2.23
CA HIS A 139 -9.36 12.05 1.67
C HIS A 139 -9.36 11.43 0.26
N GLN A 140 -8.29 11.65 -0.52
CA GLN A 140 -8.02 11.04 -1.84
C GLN A 140 -7.38 9.65 -1.76
N SER A 141 -7.24 9.05 -0.57
CA SER A 141 -6.63 7.72 -0.44
C SER A 141 -7.52 6.67 -1.10
N TYR A 142 -6.88 5.60 -1.58
CA TYR A 142 -7.59 4.50 -2.20
C TYR A 142 -8.64 3.91 -1.25
N PRO A 143 -9.92 3.80 -1.67
CA PRO A 143 -10.90 3.07 -0.88
C PRO A 143 -10.47 1.60 -0.84
N HIS A 144 -9.93 1.18 0.31
CA HIS A 144 -9.42 -0.16 0.56
C HIS A 144 -10.30 -1.22 -0.11
N ILE A 145 -9.68 -2.20 -0.78
CA ILE A 145 -10.37 -3.38 -1.30
C ILE A 145 -11.24 -3.92 -0.16
N PHE A 146 -12.53 -3.99 -0.44
CA PHE A 146 -13.53 -4.44 0.52
C PHE A 146 -13.07 -5.79 1.06
N ALA A 147 -13.10 -6.01 2.36
CA ALA A 147 -13.19 -7.36 2.90
C ALA A 147 -14.48 -7.29 3.72
N HIS A 148 -15.46 -8.13 3.40
CA HIS A 148 -16.63 -8.23 4.28
C HIS A 148 -16.14 -8.67 5.66
N GLY A 149 -16.23 -7.79 6.66
CA GLY A 149 -15.62 -7.99 7.98
C GLY A 149 -16.48 -8.84 8.94
N GLU A 150 -15.76 -9.57 9.80
CA GLU A 150 -16.09 -10.13 11.14
C GLU A 150 -17.39 -10.94 11.32
N GLY A 151 -17.89 -11.58 10.27
CA GLY A 151 -18.77 -12.73 10.36
C GLY A 151 -18.11 -13.96 9.75
N VAL A 152 -18.56 -15.17 10.13
CA VAL A 152 -18.31 -16.37 9.29
C VAL A 152 -18.71 -15.98 7.87
N PRO A 153 -17.82 -16.08 6.87
CA PRO A 153 -18.15 -15.64 5.52
C PRO A 153 -19.38 -16.40 5.05
N GLU A 154 -20.49 -15.70 4.81
CA GLU A 154 -21.57 -16.30 4.05
C GLU A 154 -21.02 -16.63 2.67
N LEU A 155 -21.09 -17.90 2.28
CA LEU A 155 -20.73 -18.36 0.96
C LEU A 155 -21.62 -17.62 -0.05
N VAL A 156 -21.08 -16.63 -0.74
CA VAL A 156 -21.74 -16.04 -1.89
C VAL A 156 -21.72 -17.09 -3.00
N GLY A 157 -22.90 -17.65 -3.30
CA GLY A 157 -23.06 -18.63 -4.36
C GLY A 157 -22.70 -18.04 -5.72
N GLY A 158 -21.60 -18.49 -6.32
CA GLY A 158 -21.14 -18.12 -7.66
C GLY A 158 -20.02 -17.07 -7.67
N VAL A 159 -18.93 -17.35 -8.40
CA VAL A 159 -17.74 -16.47 -8.57
C VAL A 159 -18.03 -15.25 -9.47
N ARG A 160 -19.30 -14.89 -9.66
CA ARG A 160 -19.69 -13.69 -10.40
C ARG A 160 -20.13 -12.65 -9.40
N GLU A 161 -19.40 -11.53 -9.36
CA GLU A 161 -19.80 -10.31 -8.64
C GLU A 161 -21.25 -9.99 -9.04
N PRO A 162 -22.24 -10.23 -8.17
CA PRO A 162 -23.62 -10.38 -8.64
C PRO A 162 -24.25 -9.05 -9.03
N TRP A 163 -23.57 -7.92 -8.77
CA TRP A 163 -24.06 -6.56 -9.00
C TRP A 163 -22.88 -5.61 -9.26
N PRO A 164 -23.02 -4.60 -10.14
CA PRO A 164 -22.06 -3.50 -10.19
C PRO A 164 -21.97 -2.84 -8.80
N LEU A 165 -20.76 -2.45 -8.38
CA LEU A 165 -20.57 -1.74 -7.11
C LEU A 165 -21.34 -0.42 -7.17
N SER A 166 -22.26 -0.20 -6.23
CA SER A 166 -23.02 1.05 -6.13
C SER A 166 -22.32 2.07 -5.25
N LEU A 167 -22.67 3.35 -5.44
CA LEU A 167 -22.11 4.45 -4.66
C LEU A 167 -22.54 4.37 -3.18
N GLU A 168 -23.79 3.97 -2.93
CA GLU A 168 -24.32 3.76 -1.59
C GLU A 168 -23.54 2.67 -0.84
N ARG A 169 -23.20 1.57 -1.53
CA ARG A 169 -22.39 0.49 -0.93
C ARG A 169 -20.97 0.95 -0.62
N LEU A 170 -20.36 1.75 -1.49
CA LEU A 170 -19.04 2.33 -1.25
C LEU A 170 -19.06 3.24 0.00
N ASN A 171 -20.04 4.14 0.08
CA ASN A 171 -20.18 5.07 1.20
C ASN A 171 -20.48 4.35 2.52
N ALA A 172 -21.43 3.41 2.53
CA ALA A 172 -21.78 2.66 3.73
C ALA A 172 -20.60 1.86 4.31
N GLN A 173 -19.65 1.45 3.47
CA GLN A 173 -18.44 0.76 3.93
C GLN A 173 -17.38 1.72 4.44
N ASP A 174 -17.14 2.85 3.77
CA ASP A 174 -16.18 3.85 4.23
C ASP A 174 -16.60 4.40 5.61
N GLU A 175 -17.90 4.59 5.78
CA GLU A 175 -18.54 4.89 7.05
C GLU A 175 -18.17 3.86 8.14
N LYS A 176 -18.39 2.55 7.90
CA LYS A 176 -18.06 1.49 8.87
C LYS A 176 -16.58 1.42 9.22
N ARG A 177 -15.70 1.83 8.32
CA ARG A 177 -14.24 1.82 8.52
C ARG A 177 -13.74 3.03 9.29
N THR A 178 -14.53 4.10 9.35
CA THR A 178 -14.18 5.30 10.13
C THR A 178 -14.30 4.98 11.61
N ARG A 179 -13.18 4.61 12.23
CA ARG A 179 -13.11 4.24 13.65
C ARG A 179 -11.92 4.88 14.34
N LEU A 180 -12.08 5.18 15.63
CA LEU A 180 -10.99 5.66 16.46
C LEU A 180 -10.12 4.48 16.90
N SER A 181 -8.85 4.45 16.49
CA SER A 181 -7.93 3.35 16.81
C SER A 181 -7.62 3.27 18.32
N ASP A 182 -7.44 2.06 18.85
CA ASP A 182 -6.93 1.83 20.20
C ASP A 182 -5.40 2.02 20.31
N ASN A 183 -4.70 2.16 19.19
CA ASN A 183 -3.25 2.32 19.11
C ASN A 183 -2.87 3.80 18.94
N MET A 184 -3.20 4.64 19.93
CA MET A 184 -2.91 6.07 19.90
C MET A 184 -1.61 6.43 20.62
N SER A 185 -0.83 7.35 20.04
CA SER A 185 0.38 7.88 20.69
C SER A 185 0.04 8.66 21.97
N PRO A 186 0.97 8.81 22.93
CA PRO A 186 0.77 9.66 24.10
C PRO A 186 0.30 11.08 23.77
N ALA A 187 0.86 11.69 22.71
CA ALA A 187 0.51 13.05 22.29
C ALA A 187 -0.94 13.16 21.79
N ILE A 188 -1.43 12.18 21.02
CA ILE A 188 -2.83 12.16 20.56
C ILE A 188 -3.78 11.97 21.75
N ARG A 189 -3.43 11.09 22.70
CA ARG A 189 -4.23 10.87 23.92
C ARG A 189 -4.36 12.14 24.75
N GLU A 190 -3.28 12.89 24.92
CA GLU A 190 -3.27 14.17 25.63
C GLU A 190 -4.12 15.23 24.91
N ALA A 191 -4.05 15.29 23.58
CA ALA A 191 -4.89 16.20 22.79
C ALA A 191 -6.38 15.87 22.96
N ILE A 192 -6.77 14.60 22.89
CA ILE A 192 -8.16 14.15 23.09
C ILE A 192 -8.64 14.50 24.49
N ALA A 193 -7.86 14.21 25.53
CA ALA A 193 -8.25 14.48 26.92
C ALA A 193 -8.50 15.98 27.18
N ARG A 194 -7.81 16.86 26.43
CA ARG A 194 -8.01 18.31 26.48
C ARG A 194 -9.23 18.78 25.69
N LEU A 195 -9.47 18.21 24.52
CA LEU A 195 -10.59 18.58 23.63
C LEU A 195 -11.93 17.99 24.08
N TYR A 196 -11.90 16.80 24.67
CA TYR A 196 -13.06 16.01 25.11
C TYR A 196 -12.86 15.53 26.57
N PRO A 197 -12.85 16.44 27.56
CA PRO A 197 -12.68 16.08 28.96
C PRO A 197 -13.88 15.29 29.52
N THR A 198 -13.68 14.60 30.64
CA THR A 198 -14.76 13.89 31.34
C THR A 198 -15.91 14.83 31.68
N GLY A 199 -17.13 14.51 31.22
CA GLY A 199 -18.32 15.35 31.42
C GLY A 199 -18.53 16.40 30.33
N TYR A 200 -17.69 16.42 29.27
CA TYR A 200 -17.96 17.17 28.05
C TYR A 200 -19.36 16.86 27.53
N ARG A 201 -20.09 17.92 27.15
CA ARG A 201 -21.41 17.83 26.53
C ARG A 201 -21.26 18.24 25.07
N PRO A 202 -21.46 17.33 24.11
CA PRO A 202 -21.38 17.68 22.70
C PRO A 202 -22.50 18.64 22.33
N GLU A 203 -22.16 19.64 21.52
CA GLU A 203 -23.13 20.50 20.87
C GLU A 203 -23.41 19.96 19.47
N TRP A 204 -24.68 19.87 19.12
CA TRP A 204 -25.14 19.44 17.80
C TRP A 204 -25.63 20.68 17.04
N PRO A 205 -25.59 20.66 15.71
CA PRO A 205 -26.25 21.69 14.92
C PRO A 205 -27.73 21.79 15.29
N LEU A 206 -28.22 23.00 15.54
CA LEU A 206 -29.62 23.27 15.86
C LEU A 206 -30.45 23.57 14.61
N SER A 207 -29.83 24.20 13.62
CA SER A 207 -30.42 24.53 12.33
C SER A 207 -30.46 23.31 11.43
N GLN A 208 -31.54 23.19 10.65
CA GLN A 208 -31.65 22.14 9.65
C GLN A 208 -30.59 22.31 8.55
N PRO A 209 -30.10 21.20 7.97
CA PRO A 209 -29.28 21.23 6.76
C PRO A 209 -29.97 21.94 5.59
N ILE A 210 -29.18 22.56 4.73
CA ILE A 210 -29.62 23.27 3.54
C ILE A 210 -29.38 22.34 2.32
N PRO A 211 -30.42 21.92 1.57
CA PRO A 211 -30.30 20.88 0.56
C PRO A 211 -29.46 21.25 -0.68
N ASP A 212 -29.30 22.54 -1.01
CA ASP A 212 -28.67 23.02 -2.24
C ASP A 212 -27.55 24.07 -1.99
N ASP A 213 -26.82 23.92 -0.88
CA ASP A 213 -25.76 24.84 -0.44
C ASP A 213 -24.39 24.62 -1.10
N PHE A 214 -24.31 23.70 -2.06
CA PHE A 214 -23.11 23.34 -2.78
C PHE A 214 -23.36 23.22 -4.29
N GLN A 215 -22.44 23.77 -5.07
CA GLN A 215 -22.43 23.70 -6.53
C GLN A 215 -21.06 23.24 -7.03
N ILE A 216 -21.05 22.31 -7.99
CA ILE A 216 -19.82 21.76 -8.54
C ILE A 216 -19.16 22.80 -9.46
N ASN A 217 -17.91 23.14 -9.16
CA ASN A 217 -17.02 23.87 -10.06
C ASN A 217 -15.81 23.00 -10.39
N GLU A 218 -15.86 22.31 -11.53
CA GLU A 218 -14.84 21.31 -11.91
C GLU A 218 -13.43 21.88 -11.96
N THR A 219 -13.29 23.13 -12.41
CA THR A 219 -11.98 23.81 -12.50
C THR A 219 -11.36 24.01 -11.11
N CYS A 220 -12.18 24.24 -10.09
CA CYS A 220 -11.70 24.47 -8.72
C CYS A 220 -11.51 23.17 -7.95
N LEU A 221 -12.32 22.14 -8.23
CA LEU A 221 -12.28 20.85 -7.50
C LEU A 221 -11.22 19.89 -8.05
N CYS A 222 -10.70 20.13 -9.25
CA CYS A 222 -9.59 19.37 -9.82
C CYS A 222 -8.24 19.84 -9.27
N VAL A 223 -7.41 18.90 -8.82
CA VAL A 223 -6.17 19.20 -8.08
C VAL A 223 -5.03 18.40 -8.66
N ALA A 224 -4.10 18.98 -9.42
CA ALA A 224 -2.94 18.22 -9.88
C ALA A 224 -2.11 17.67 -8.69
N SER A 225 -1.64 16.43 -8.81
CA SER A 225 -0.78 15.78 -7.83
C SER A 225 0.39 15.11 -8.52
N SER A 226 1.56 15.08 -7.86
CA SER A 226 2.75 14.40 -8.40
C SER A 226 2.60 12.89 -8.55
N ASN A 227 1.55 12.31 -7.95
CA ASN A 227 1.24 10.89 -8.02
C ASN A 227 0.24 10.56 -9.13
N ASP A 228 -0.18 11.57 -9.90
CA ASP A 228 -1.10 11.38 -11.01
C ASP A 228 -0.41 10.60 -12.12
N VAL A 229 -1.10 9.60 -12.63
CA VAL A 229 -0.63 8.76 -13.74
C VAL A 229 -1.66 8.79 -14.87
N ALA A 230 -1.15 8.73 -16.11
CA ALA A 230 -2.01 8.54 -17.26
C ALA A 230 -2.53 7.10 -17.26
N LEU A 231 -3.84 6.94 -17.43
CA LEU A 231 -4.45 5.69 -17.83
C LEU A 231 -4.02 5.41 -19.27
N ASN A 232 -3.42 4.24 -19.49
CA ASN A 232 -3.02 3.76 -20.82
C ASN A 232 -3.86 2.56 -21.26
N SER A 233 -4.23 1.71 -20.30
CA SER A 233 -5.18 0.62 -20.46
C SER A 233 -5.83 0.34 -19.12
N ALA A 234 -7.13 0.02 -19.12
CA ALA A 234 -7.84 -0.44 -17.94
C ALA A 234 -8.09 -1.94 -18.09
N GLY A 235 -7.80 -2.72 -17.06
CA GLY A 235 -8.31 -4.09 -16.97
C GLY A 235 -8.95 -4.34 -15.62
N TRP A 236 -9.90 -5.28 -15.61
CA TRP A 236 -10.68 -5.60 -14.43
C TRP A 236 -10.05 -6.74 -13.66
N ARG A 237 -9.78 -6.54 -12.37
CA ARG A 237 -9.55 -7.64 -11.43
C ARG A 237 -10.89 -8.04 -10.85
N PRO A 238 -11.37 -9.28 -11.10
CA PRO A 238 -12.67 -9.71 -10.63
C PRO A 238 -12.70 -9.79 -9.10
N ALA A 239 -13.91 -9.69 -8.55
CA ALA A 239 -14.13 -9.96 -7.15
C ALA A 239 -13.69 -11.39 -6.77
N ARG A 240 -13.20 -11.56 -5.55
CA ARG A 240 -12.71 -12.86 -5.06
C ARG A 240 -13.02 -13.07 -3.59
N GLN A 241 -13.22 -14.33 -3.22
CA GLN A 241 -13.30 -14.73 -1.82
C GLN A 241 -11.88 -14.90 -1.27
N THR A 242 -11.59 -14.29 -0.12
CA THR A 242 -10.33 -14.47 0.60
C THR A 242 -10.58 -15.08 1.98
N ALA A 243 -9.49 -15.50 2.65
CA ALA A 243 -9.53 -15.98 4.03
C ALA A 243 -10.03 -14.91 5.03
N TYR A 244 -10.02 -13.63 4.63
CA TYR A 244 -10.38 -12.48 5.47
C TYR A 244 -11.72 -11.83 5.04
N GLY A 245 -12.40 -12.38 4.03
CA GLY A 245 -13.69 -11.88 3.54
C GLY A 245 -13.77 -11.77 2.01
N PHE A 246 -14.89 -11.27 1.52
CA PHE A 246 -15.12 -11.02 0.10
C PHE A 246 -14.48 -9.71 -0.36
N GLU A 247 -13.64 -9.78 -1.40
CA GLU A 247 -13.01 -8.66 -2.08
C GLU A 247 -13.76 -8.30 -3.36
N TYR A 248 -14.29 -7.07 -3.44
CA TYR A 248 -14.93 -6.54 -4.65
C TYR A 248 -13.91 -6.23 -5.74
N GLY A 249 -14.34 -6.35 -7.00
CA GLY A 249 -13.49 -6.12 -8.16
C GLY A 249 -13.03 -4.67 -8.27
N TYR A 250 -11.88 -4.46 -8.91
CA TYR A 250 -11.28 -3.14 -9.12
C TYR A 250 -10.52 -3.10 -10.44
N ALA A 251 -10.37 -1.90 -10.99
CA ALA A 251 -9.62 -1.66 -12.20
C ALA A 251 -8.14 -1.41 -11.90
N VAL A 252 -7.30 -1.88 -12.81
CA VAL A 252 -5.85 -1.66 -12.77
C VAL A 252 -5.42 -0.99 -14.06
N ASN A 253 -4.57 0.02 -13.92
CA ASN A 253 -3.96 0.72 -15.05
C ASN A 253 -2.79 -0.10 -15.61
N ASN A 254 -2.53 0.02 -16.91
CA ASN A 254 -1.46 -0.68 -17.62
C ASN A 254 -1.62 -2.20 -17.57
N ILE A 255 -2.87 -2.68 -17.61
CA ILE A 255 -3.08 -4.09 -17.91
C ILE A 255 -2.65 -4.34 -19.35
N GLU A 256 -1.53 -5.03 -19.50
CA GLU A 256 -1.21 -5.79 -20.71
C GLU A 256 -2.37 -6.80 -20.87
N VAL A 257 -3.22 -6.61 -21.89
CA VAL A 257 -4.41 -7.44 -22.14
C VAL A 257 -4.08 -8.93 -21.93
N PRO A 258 -4.70 -9.62 -20.96
CA PRO A 258 -4.58 -11.06 -20.83
C PRO A 258 -5.84 -11.73 -21.39
N ASP A 259 -5.66 -12.62 -22.36
CA ASP A 259 -6.58 -13.74 -22.55
C ASP A 259 -6.68 -14.54 -21.24
N ASP A 260 -7.87 -15.11 -21.02
CA ASP A 260 -8.36 -15.76 -19.81
C ASP A 260 -7.39 -16.70 -19.04
N ASP A 261 -7.73 -16.84 -17.75
CA ASP A 261 -7.22 -17.72 -16.68
C ASP A 261 -6.01 -17.26 -15.82
N PRO A 262 -6.03 -17.54 -14.49
CA PRO A 262 -5.23 -16.82 -13.50
C PRO A 262 -4.09 -17.67 -12.90
N VAL A 263 -2.83 -17.44 -13.29
CA VAL A 263 -1.63 -17.46 -12.41
C VAL A 263 -0.56 -16.50 -12.99
N SER A 264 0.19 -15.79 -12.12
CA SER A 264 1.47 -15.05 -12.30
C SER A 264 1.60 -13.63 -12.86
N GLY A 265 0.52 -12.87 -13.07
CA GLY A 265 0.68 -11.41 -13.24
C GLY A 265 1.07 -10.65 -11.95
N VAL A 266 1.01 -11.30 -10.78
CA VAL A 266 1.04 -10.65 -9.46
C VAL A 266 2.45 -10.33 -8.95
N TRP A 267 3.47 -11.05 -9.41
CA TRP A 267 4.83 -10.99 -8.82
C TRP A 267 5.88 -10.36 -9.72
N GLN A 268 5.48 -9.59 -10.75
CA GLN A 268 6.42 -9.01 -11.70
C GLN A 268 7.46 -8.10 -11.02
N LYS A 269 7.04 -7.33 -10.02
CA LYS A 269 7.93 -6.44 -9.27
C LYS A 269 8.99 -7.25 -8.52
N GLU A 270 8.58 -8.30 -7.83
CA GLU A 270 9.43 -9.19 -7.04
C GLU A 270 10.39 -9.96 -7.97
N MET A 271 9.91 -10.42 -9.12
CA MET A 271 10.75 -11.04 -10.15
C MET A 271 11.80 -10.07 -10.70
N LEU A 272 11.45 -8.81 -10.95
CA LEU A 272 12.40 -7.80 -11.42
C LEU A 272 13.45 -7.45 -10.37
N ILE A 273 13.06 -7.39 -9.09
CA ILE A 273 13.98 -7.22 -7.96
C ILE A 273 14.92 -8.42 -7.85
N ALA A 274 14.38 -9.64 -7.87
CA ALA A 274 15.14 -10.88 -7.81
C ALA A 274 16.12 -10.99 -8.98
N LEU A 275 15.68 -10.72 -10.22
CA LEU A 275 16.54 -10.69 -11.41
C LEU A 275 17.70 -9.70 -11.27
N ARG A 276 17.45 -8.53 -10.69
CA ARG A 276 18.51 -7.53 -10.44
C ARG A 276 19.57 -8.05 -9.46
N CYS A 277 19.15 -8.77 -8.42
CA CYS A 277 20.04 -9.41 -7.47
C CYS A 277 20.76 -10.65 -8.02
N LEU A 278 20.30 -11.20 -9.15
CA LEU A 278 20.78 -12.45 -9.76
C LEU A 278 21.60 -12.23 -11.04
N GLU A 279 22.10 -11.01 -11.30
CA GLU A 279 22.87 -10.70 -12.52
C GLU A 279 24.05 -11.65 -12.79
N SER A 280 24.78 -12.06 -11.75
CA SER A 280 25.90 -13.01 -11.87
C SER A 280 25.46 -14.44 -12.24
N GLN A 281 24.15 -14.72 -12.15
CA GLN A 281 23.56 -16.04 -12.36
C GLN A 281 22.71 -16.11 -13.63
N PHE A 282 22.74 -15.10 -14.50
CA PHE A 282 21.94 -15.07 -15.73
C PHE A 282 22.16 -16.28 -16.63
N ASP A 283 23.38 -16.80 -16.73
CA ASP A 283 23.65 -18.01 -17.51
C ASP A 283 22.93 -19.25 -16.95
N ARG A 284 22.80 -19.34 -15.61
CA ARG A 284 22.04 -20.41 -14.95
C ARG A 284 20.55 -20.28 -15.26
N LEU A 285 20.00 -19.07 -15.13
CA LEU A 285 18.60 -18.78 -15.40
C LEU A 285 18.24 -19.03 -16.87
N ALA A 286 19.08 -18.56 -17.80
CA ALA A 286 18.91 -18.78 -19.23
C ALA A 286 18.90 -20.27 -19.57
N ARG A 287 19.81 -21.08 -19.00
CA ARG A 287 19.80 -22.54 -19.16
C ARG A 287 18.54 -23.17 -18.57
N GLY A 288 18.05 -22.69 -17.43
CA GLY A 288 16.81 -23.15 -16.82
C GLY A 288 15.60 -22.94 -17.74
N LEU A 289 15.48 -21.74 -18.32
CA LEU A 289 14.45 -21.41 -19.29
C LEU A 289 14.59 -22.23 -20.59
N THR A 290 15.79 -22.34 -21.16
CA THR A 290 16.06 -23.16 -22.36
C THR A 290 15.70 -24.64 -22.19
N ARG A 291 15.83 -25.18 -20.97
CA ARG A 291 15.43 -26.57 -20.68
C ARG A 291 13.92 -26.77 -20.76
N GLN A 292 13.14 -25.76 -20.36
CA GLN A 292 11.68 -25.82 -20.30
C GLN A 292 11.02 -25.39 -21.62
N PHE A 293 11.58 -24.37 -22.27
CA PHE A 293 11.09 -23.81 -23.52
C PHE A 293 12.17 -23.96 -24.58
N LYS A 294 11.88 -24.70 -25.66
CA LYS A 294 12.85 -25.00 -26.72
C LYS A 294 13.34 -23.69 -27.38
N GLY A 295 14.49 -23.18 -26.95
CA GLY A 295 15.09 -21.94 -27.49
C GLY A 295 16.40 -21.53 -26.82
N ASN A 296 17.39 -21.09 -27.61
CA ASN A 296 18.72 -20.67 -27.14
C ASN A 296 18.88 -19.14 -27.00
N HIS A 297 17.79 -18.40 -26.81
CA HIS A 297 17.79 -16.94 -26.87
C HIS A 297 17.57 -16.24 -25.50
N TYR A 298 17.39 -17.00 -24.41
CA TYR A 298 17.11 -16.42 -23.09
C TYR A 298 18.27 -15.62 -22.49
N SER A 299 19.52 -15.92 -22.84
CA SER A 299 20.66 -15.08 -22.45
C SER A 299 20.55 -13.67 -23.06
N VAL A 300 20.02 -13.55 -24.27
CA VAL A 300 19.76 -12.27 -24.93
C VAL A 300 18.60 -11.55 -24.26
N ILE A 301 17.51 -12.26 -23.96
CA ILE A 301 16.33 -11.72 -23.26
C ILE A 301 16.69 -11.17 -21.88
N LEU A 302 17.40 -11.93 -21.04
CA LEU A 302 17.80 -11.46 -19.71
C LEU A 302 18.71 -10.22 -19.79
N ASN A 303 19.59 -10.17 -20.79
CA ASN A 303 20.41 -8.99 -21.07
C ASN A 303 19.57 -7.79 -21.56
N GLN A 304 18.48 -8.01 -22.30
CA GLN A 304 17.55 -6.94 -22.69
C GLN A 304 16.82 -6.37 -21.47
N ILE A 305 16.32 -7.23 -20.57
CA ILE A 305 15.68 -6.83 -19.31
C ILE A 305 16.64 -5.98 -18.46
N LYS A 306 17.90 -6.42 -18.34
CA LYS A 306 18.96 -5.65 -17.69
C LYS A 306 19.21 -4.29 -18.36
N LYS A 307 19.31 -4.25 -19.71
CA LYS A 307 19.48 -2.99 -20.47
C LYS A 307 18.30 -2.04 -20.26
N ASN A 308 17.09 -2.56 -20.09
CA ASN A 308 15.91 -1.76 -19.75
C ASN A 308 15.79 -1.46 -18.24
N LYS A 309 16.87 -1.63 -17.49
CA LYS A 309 16.97 -1.30 -16.06
C LYS A 309 15.87 -1.96 -15.22
N TYR A 310 15.46 -3.18 -15.58
CA TYR A 310 14.45 -3.93 -14.83
C TYR A 310 13.10 -3.21 -14.72
N ARG A 311 12.67 -2.52 -15.78
CA ARG A 311 11.35 -1.87 -15.85
C ARG A 311 10.23 -2.82 -16.26
N THR A 312 10.56 -3.89 -16.97
CA THR A 312 9.59 -4.86 -17.50
C THR A 312 10.27 -6.21 -17.73
N LEU A 313 9.49 -7.29 -17.67
CA LEU A 313 9.90 -8.66 -17.99
C LEU A 313 9.80 -8.97 -19.49
N LEU A 314 9.24 -8.08 -20.30
CA LEU A 314 9.17 -8.26 -21.75
C LEU A 314 10.58 -8.46 -22.36
N PRO A 315 10.73 -9.35 -23.36
CA PRO A 315 9.67 -10.04 -24.11
C PRO A 315 9.25 -11.41 -23.56
N LEU A 316 9.52 -11.77 -22.29
CA LEU A 316 9.12 -13.08 -21.75
C LEU A 316 7.59 -13.23 -21.79
N SER A 317 7.13 -14.34 -22.38
CA SER A 317 5.75 -14.80 -22.28
C SER A 317 5.38 -15.20 -20.85
N ARG A 318 4.09 -15.30 -20.56
CA ARG A 318 3.59 -15.65 -19.22
C ARG A 318 4.09 -17.01 -18.72
N ALA A 319 4.08 -18.04 -19.56
CA ALA A 319 4.61 -19.36 -19.20
C ALA A 319 6.12 -19.29 -18.86
N GLU A 320 6.87 -18.47 -19.59
CA GLU A 320 8.29 -18.25 -19.29
C GLU A 320 8.48 -17.46 -17.99
N GLN A 321 7.57 -16.53 -17.68
CA GLN A 321 7.54 -15.81 -16.40
C GLN A 321 7.20 -16.75 -15.23
N ASP A 322 6.26 -17.69 -15.39
CA ASP A 322 5.92 -18.71 -14.38
C ASP A 322 7.14 -19.56 -14.01
N VAL A 323 7.83 -20.07 -15.03
CA VAL A 323 9.05 -20.85 -14.82
C VAL A 323 10.15 -19.97 -14.23
N LEU A 324 10.27 -18.72 -14.68
CA LEU A 324 11.26 -17.80 -14.16
C LEU A 324 11.02 -17.49 -12.67
N PHE A 325 9.77 -17.36 -12.22
CA PHE A 325 9.40 -17.13 -10.82
C PHE A 325 10.01 -18.19 -9.89
N GLY A 326 9.90 -19.48 -10.25
CA GLY A 326 10.58 -20.56 -9.53
C GLY A 326 12.10 -20.48 -9.65
N LEU A 327 12.64 -20.27 -10.86
CA LEU A 327 14.09 -20.21 -11.10
C LEU A 327 14.80 -19.07 -10.34
N VAL A 328 14.11 -17.95 -10.11
CA VAL A 328 14.65 -16.83 -9.33
C VAL A 328 14.50 -17.03 -7.82
N GLY A 329 13.79 -18.06 -7.35
CA GLY A 329 13.65 -18.37 -5.92
C GLY A 329 12.46 -17.76 -5.22
N LEU A 330 11.45 -17.31 -5.95
CA LEU A 330 10.28 -16.68 -5.35
C LEU A 330 9.18 -17.68 -5.01
N ASP A 331 9.30 -18.93 -5.48
CA ASP A 331 8.50 -20.04 -4.99
C ASP A 331 9.06 -20.55 -3.65
N THR A 332 8.59 -19.96 -2.56
CA THR A 332 9.00 -20.30 -1.19
C THR A 332 8.54 -21.69 -0.75
N GLY A 333 7.63 -22.32 -1.50
CA GLY A 333 7.14 -23.67 -1.25
C GLY A 333 8.03 -24.78 -1.83
N ASP A 334 8.97 -24.43 -2.71
CA ASP A 334 9.86 -25.39 -3.37
C ASP A 334 11.08 -25.72 -2.49
N PRO A 335 11.24 -26.97 -2.01
CA PRO A 335 12.37 -27.39 -1.19
C PRO A 335 13.72 -27.39 -1.92
N THR A 336 13.73 -27.21 -3.24
CA THR A 336 14.95 -27.11 -4.05
C THR A 336 15.46 -25.68 -4.20
N GLY A 337 14.74 -24.68 -3.65
CA GLY A 337 14.93 -23.23 -3.80
C GLY A 337 16.17 -22.64 -3.11
N ASN A 338 17.36 -23.18 -3.36
CA ASN A 338 18.62 -22.60 -2.91
C ASN A 338 19.05 -21.44 -3.81
N ILE A 339 18.98 -20.20 -3.34
CA ILE A 339 19.29 -19.01 -4.16
C ILE A 339 20.24 -18.06 -3.43
N VAL A 340 21.19 -17.47 -4.18
CA VAL A 340 22.06 -16.40 -3.68
C VAL A 340 21.63 -15.07 -4.27
N TYR A 341 21.25 -14.09 -3.45
CA TYR A 341 20.94 -12.74 -3.91
C TYR A 341 22.07 -11.75 -3.57
N ASP A 342 22.57 -10.99 -4.55
CA ASP A 342 23.45 -9.84 -4.31
C ASP A 342 22.61 -8.59 -4.03
N LEU A 343 22.37 -8.30 -2.76
CA LEU A 343 21.59 -7.15 -2.31
C LEU A 343 22.25 -5.80 -2.63
N SER A 344 23.55 -5.79 -2.94
CA SER A 344 24.26 -4.57 -3.36
C SER A 344 23.66 -3.99 -4.65
N LYS A 345 22.93 -4.80 -5.42
CA LYS A 345 22.27 -4.41 -6.67
C LYS A 345 20.86 -3.85 -6.46
N ALA A 346 20.25 -4.07 -5.30
CA ALA A 346 18.91 -3.59 -4.98
C ALA A 346 18.96 -2.24 -4.24
N GLY A 347 17.84 -1.50 -4.27
CA GLY A 347 17.63 -0.36 -3.36
C GLY A 347 17.05 -0.82 -2.02
N VAL A 348 17.04 0.05 -1.00
CA VAL A 348 16.55 -0.27 0.35
C VAL A 348 15.10 -0.79 0.34
N ALA A 349 14.21 -0.15 -0.41
CA ALA A 349 12.80 -0.58 -0.50
C ALA A 349 12.68 -1.94 -1.21
N ASP A 350 13.42 -2.14 -2.30
CA ASP A 350 13.46 -3.40 -3.03
C ASP A 350 14.00 -4.54 -2.17
N THR A 351 15.02 -4.28 -1.35
CA THR A 351 15.57 -5.24 -0.38
C THR A 351 14.54 -5.64 0.66
N ILE A 352 13.74 -4.69 1.18
CA ILE A 352 12.68 -4.99 2.13
C ILE A 352 11.58 -5.83 1.46
N SER A 353 11.13 -5.46 0.26
CA SER A 353 10.12 -6.24 -0.46
C SER A 353 10.60 -7.65 -0.79
N LEU A 354 11.85 -7.82 -1.24
CA LEU A 354 12.43 -9.14 -1.48
C LEU A 354 12.53 -9.94 -0.18
N TRP A 355 12.95 -9.31 0.92
CA TRP A 355 13.01 -9.93 2.24
C TRP A 355 11.63 -10.43 2.67
N GLU A 356 10.62 -9.56 2.69
CA GLU A 356 9.25 -9.91 3.07
C GLU A 356 8.70 -11.07 2.24
N HIS A 357 9.02 -11.13 0.94
CA HIS A 357 8.58 -12.25 0.10
C HIS A 357 9.26 -13.56 0.48
N ILE A 358 10.61 -13.60 0.53
CA ILE A 358 11.36 -14.84 0.78
C ILE A 358 11.22 -15.34 2.22
N THR A 359 10.84 -14.47 3.15
CA THR A 359 10.54 -14.82 4.54
C THR A 359 9.07 -15.01 4.82
N ASN A 360 8.18 -14.91 3.82
CA ASN A 360 6.74 -14.97 4.03
C ASN A 360 6.25 -14.00 5.14
N GLY A 361 6.74 -12.76 5.12
CA GLY A 361 6.41 -11.72 6.10
C GLY A 361 7.13 -11.85 7.44
N GLY A 362 8.27 -12.54 7.48
CA GLY A 362 9.03 -12.79 8.72
C GLY A 362 8.77 -14.17 9.34
N ASP A 363 8.02 -15.03 8.66
CA ASP A 363 7.72 -16.42 9.05
C ASP A 363 8.81 -17.38 8.55
N GLN A 364 10.06 -17.10 8.92
CA GLN A 364 11.22 -17.96 8.64
C GLN A 364 11.59 -18.82 9.87
N TYR A 365 12.20 -19.98 9.62
CA TYR A 365 12.70 -20.84 10.68
C TYR A 365 13.92 -20.22 11.38
N GLN A 366 14.91 -19.75 10.60
CA GLN A 366 16.10 -19.07 11.13
C GLN A 366 16.62 -18.00 10.16
N SER A 367 17.24 -16.95 10.68
CA SER A 367 18.02 -16.00 9.87
C SER A 367 19.24 -15.52 10.65
N PHE A 368 20.42 -15.51 10.01
CA PHE A 368 21.65 -15.13 10.69
C PHE A 368 22.72 -14.59 9.74
N GLU A 369 23.64 -13.79 10.27
CA GLU A 369 24.87 -13.41 9.58
C GLU A 369 25.93 -14.51 9.74
N VAL A 370 26.56 -14.93 8.64
CA VAL A 370 27.66 -15.90 8.68
C VAL A 370 28.97 -15.14 8.92
N ARG A 371 29.68 -15.50 9.99
CA ARG A 371 30.95 -14.83 10.36
C ARG A 371 32.06 -15.84 10.61
N PRO A 372 33.34 -15.49 10.36
CA PRO A 372 34.47 -16.31 10.75
C PRO A 372 34.61 -16.34 12.29
N LYS A 373 34.75 -17.54 12.85
CA LYS A 373 34.99 -17.76 14.30
C LYS A 373 36.29 -17.12 14.80
N SER A 374 37.29 -16.97 13.94
CA SER A 374 38.55 -16.29 14.23
C SER A 374 39.09 -15.55 13.00
N GLY A 375 39.81 -14.45 13.23
CA GLY A 375 40.31 -13.56 12.17
C GLY A 375 39.40 -12.35 11.96
N ILE A 376 39.70 -11.58 10.92
CA ILE A 376 38.93 -10.38 10.54
C ILE A 376 37.85 -10.81 9.55
N ASP A 377 36.64 -10.28 9.70
CA ASP A 377 35.61 -10.43 8.67
C ASP A 377 36.11 -9.89 7.32
N ASP A 378 35.48 -10.31 6.22
CA ASP A 378 35.79 -9.70 4.93
C ASP A 378 35.50 -8.18 4.97
N PRO A 379 36.45 -7.32 4.56
CA PRO A 379 36.29 -5.86 4.65
C PRO A 379 35.34 -5.29 3.61
N ALA A 380 35.00 -6.04 2.55
CA ALA A 380 34.16 -5.57 1.46
C ALA A 380 32.73 -6.11 1.56
N TYR A 381 32.55 -7.36 1.97
CA TYR A 381 31.25 -8.04 1.91
C TYR A 381 30.75 -8.58 3.25
N ARG A 382 29.43 -8.71 3.35
CA ARG A 382 28.71 -9.46 4.39
C ARG A 382 27.92 -10.60 3.74
N LEU A 383 27.77 -11.69 4.48
CA LEU A 383 27.07 -12.89 4.05
C LEU A 383 26.00 -13.25 5.08
N PHE A 384 24.77 -13.43 4.63
CA PHE A 384 23.63 -13.80 5.46
C PHE A 384 23.00 -15.08 4.91
N ALA A 385 22.36 -15.82 5.81
CA ALA A 385 21.51 -16.95 5.46
C ALA A 385 20.12 -16.76 6.07
N VAL A 386 19.11 -17.14 5.30
CA VAL A 386 17.71 -17.21 5.71
C VAL A 386 17.23 -18.62 5.40
N ILE A 387 16.81 -19.33 6.43
CA ILE A 387 16.30 -20.68 6.37
C ILE A 387 14.80 -20.59 6.54
N GLY A 388 14.06 -20.78 5.46
CA GLY A 388 12.60 -20.93 5.47
C GLY A 388 12.18 -22.37 5.78
N HIS A 389 10.87 -22.61 5.80
CA HIS A 389 10.31 -23.95 6.03
C HIS A 389 10.62 -24.94 4.90
N CYS A 390 10.66 -24.45 3.66
CA CYS A 390 10.97 -25.26 2.49
C CYS A 390 12.26 -24.78 1.79
N ALA A 391 12.48 -23.48 1.64
CA ALA A 391 13.61 -22.94 0.87
C ALA A 391 14.73 -22.30 1.72
N TRP A 392 15.94 -22.22 1.16
CA TRP A 392 17.12 -21.60 1.80
C TRP A 392 17.66 -20.47 0.92
N TYR A 393 17.82 -19.30 1.52
CA TYR A 393 18.29 -18.11 0.81
C TYR A 393 19.61 -17.63 1.39
N TYR A 394 20.54 -17.32 0.50
CA TYR A 394 21.81 -16.69 0.83
C TYR A 394 21.79 -15.26 0.33
N LEU A 395 22.19 -14.32 1.17
CA LEU A 395 22.24 -12.91 0.80
C LEU A 395 23.68 -12.45 0.92
N ILE A 396 24.23 -11.87 -0.14
CA ILE A 396 25.53 -11.23 -0.12
C ILE A 396 25.34 -9.73 -0.35
N SER A 397 26.09 -8.91 0.37
CA SER A 397 26.00 -7.47 0.19
C SER A 397 27.32 -6.78 0.50
N HIS A 398 27.65 -5.74 -0.28
CA HIS A 398 28.78 -4.88 0.00
C HIS A 398 28.49 -4.09 1.28
N ARG A 399 29.44 -4.06 2.21
CA ARG A 399 29.30 -3.44 3.54
C ARG A 399 28.87 -1.99 3.51
N THR A 400 29.36 -1.26 2.50
CA THR A 400 29.06 0.16 2.31
C THR A 400 27.76 0.42 1.55
N SER A 401 27.05 -0.62 1.10
CA SER A 401 25.79 -0.45 0.39
C SER A 401 24.67 -0.08 1.35
N ARG A 402 23.79 0.84 0.92
CA ARG A 402 22.62 1.25 1.71
C ARG A 402 21.67 0.08 1.99
N SER A 403 21.62 -0.88 1.07
CA SER A 403 20.78 -2.08 1.15
C SER A 403 21.29 -3.07 2.18
N CYS A 404 22.61 -3.14 2.41
CA CYS A 404 23.17 -3.87 3.54
C CYS A 404 22.67 -3.31 4.89
N HIS A 405 22.67 -1.98 5.03
CA HIS A 405 22.15 -1.32 6.24
C HIS A 405 20.63 -1.45 6.42
N ALA A 406 19.87 -1.87 5.40
CA ALA A 406 18.45 -2.12 5.56
C ALA A 406 18.17 -3.27 6.55
N LEU A 407 19.04 -4.28 6.55
CA LEU A 407 18.99 -5.41 7.49
C LEU A 407 19.26 -4.93 8.93
N ASP A 408 20.28 -4.08 9.14
CA ASP A 408 20.68 -3.64 10.49
C ASP A 408 19.68 -2.68 11.16
N ASN A 409 18.89 -1.93 10.37
CA ASN A 409 18.02 -0.87 10.87
C ASN A 409 16.62 -1.34 11.32
N GLY A 410 16.42 -2.64 11.52
CA GLY A 410 15.13 -3.21 11.96
C GLY A 410 13.99 -3.04 10.94
N ARG A 411 14.32 -2.85 9.66
CA ARG A 411 13.33 -2.70 8.58
C ARG A 411 12.91 -4.04 7.97
N CYS A 412 13.74 -5.06 8.11
CA CYS A 412 13.45 -6.42 7.71
C CYS A 412 12.79 -7.14 8.91
N ILE A 413 11.50 -7.45 8.79
CA ILE A 413 10.71 -8.07 9.86
C ILE A 413 11.37 -9.37 10.31
N ASN A 414 11.45 -9.56 11.63
CA ASN A 414 12.02 -10.74 12.30
C ASN A 414 13.50 -11.04 11.99
N TYR A 415 14.25 -10.09 11.42
CA TYR A 415 15.70 -10.19 11.35
C TYR A 415 16.32 -9.65 12.64
N GLU A 416 17.15 -10.46 13.30
CA GLU A 416 17.93 -10.05 14.47
C GLU A 416 19.38 -9.71 14.07
N PRO A 417 19.81 -8.43 14.12
CA PRO A 417 21.14 -8.01 13.66
C PRO A 417 22.32 -8.64 14.42
N ASN A 418 22.06 -9.20 15.60
CA ASN A 418 23.09 -9.81 16.46
C ASN A 418 23.12 -11.33 16.35
N GLN A 419 22.25 -11.95 15.56
CA GLN A 419 22.23 -13.39 15.36
C GLN A 419 23.27 -13.77 14.31
N SER A 420 24.36 -14.41 14.76
CA SER A 420 25.47 -14.81 13.89
C SER A 420 25.83 -16.28 14.03
N LEU A 421 26.05 -16.95 12.90
CA LEU A 421 26.64 -18.29 12.85
C LEU A 421 28.14 -18.18 12.61
N ASN A 422 28.93 -18.64 13.58
CA ASN A 422 30.39 -18.58 13.53
C ASN A 422 30.98 -19.85 12.91
N VAL A 423 31.57 -19.74 11.71
CA VAL A 423 32.15 -20.85 10.94
C VAL A 423 33.69 -20.80 10.93
N ARG A 424 34.37 -21.88 10.52
CA ARG A 424 35.84 -21.85 10.35
C ARG A 424 36.22 -20.79 9.30
N SER A 425 37.30 -20.04 9.52
CA SER A 425 37.68 -18.92 8.63
C SER A 425 37.94 -19.35 7.18
N MET A 426 38.43 -20.58 6.97
CA MET A 426 38.58 -21.17 5.64
C MET A 426 37.22 -21.40 4.96
N ASP A 427 36.22 -21.86 5.72
CA ASP A 427 34.89 -22.15 5.18
C ASP A 427 34.10 -20.86 4.96
N TYR A 428 34.27 -19.85 5.82
CA TYR A 428 33.77 -18.50 5.54
C TYR A 428 34.26 -17.96 4.19
N ARG A 429 35.57 -18.06 3.90
CA ARG A 429 36.10 -17.63 2.59
C ARG A 429 35.56 -18.46 1.43
N LYS A 430 35.36 -19.77 1.62
CA LYS A 430 34.74 -20.61 0.57
C LYS A 430 33.30 -20.19 0.31
N LEU A 431 32.50 -20.03 1.36
CA LEU A 431 31.10 -19.59 1.29
C LEU A 431 30.99 -18.23 0.61
N LEU A 432 31.84 -17.27 0.96
CA LEU A 432 31.85 -15.95 0.33
C LEU A 432 32.19 -16.03 -1.17
N ASN A 433 33.21 -16.80 -1.54
CA ASN A 433 33.58 -17.01 -2.95
C ASN A 433 32.48 -17.73 -3.75
N MET A 434 31.78 -18.68 -3.12
CA MET A 434 30.64 -19.37 -3.72
C MET A 434 29.45 -18.43 -3.89
N ALA A 435 29.16 -17.59 -2.90
CA ALA A 435 28.09 -16.60 -2.98
C ALA A 435 28.33 -15.56 -4.10
N LEU A 436 29.56 -15.05 -4.24
CA LEU A 436 29.94 -14.14 -5.33
C LEU A 436 29.75 -14.78 -6.73
N LYS A 437 29.89 -16.11 -6.82
CA LYS A 437 29.67 -16.89 -8.05
C LYS A 437 28.23 -17.40 -8.22
N GLY A 438 27.37 -17.21 -7.22
CA GLY A 438 26.00 -17.74 -7.21
C GLY A 438 25.91 -19.28 -7.12
N GLU A 439 26.89 -19.94 -6.50
CA GLU A 439 26.96 -21.41 -6.36
C GLU A 439 26.23 -21.90 -5.10
N SER A 440 24.91 -21.70 -5.02
CA SER A 440 24.08 -21.98 -3.82
C SER A 440 24.08 -23.44 -3.37
N GLU A 441 24.07 -24.41 -4.29
CA GLU A 441 24.03 -25.86 -3.99
C GLU A 441 25.20 -26.32 -3.12
N LYS A 442 26.39 -25.72 -3.30
CA LYS A 442 27.59 -26.07 -2.54
C LYS A 442 27.64 -25.43 -1.16
N MET A 443 26.91 -24.33 -0.97
CA MET A 443 26.89 -23.60 0.30
C MET A 443 26.13 -24.36 1.38
N VAL A 444 25.01 -25.01 1.00
CA VAL A 444 24.19 -25.83 1.91
C VAL A 444 25.04 -26.92 2.58
N SER A 445 25.84 -27.64 1.78
CA SER A 445 26.70 -28.71 2.31
C SER A 445 27.69 -28.24 3.38
N ILE A 446 28.19 -27.02 3.27
CA ILE A 446 29.15 -26.47 4.25
C ILE A 446 28.40 -25.99 5.49
N LEU A 447 27.25 -25.34 5.34
CA LEU A 447 26.50 -24.78 6.47
C LEU A 447 25.80 -25.86 7.31
N ASN A 448 25.40 -26.98 6.70
CA ASN A 448 24.86 -28.14 7.43
C ASN A 448 25.85 -28.74 8.45
N GLU A 449 27.16 -28.51 8.31
CA GLU A 449 28.15 -28.91 9.33
C GLU A 449 28.04 -28.10 10.65
N TYR A 450 27.33 -26.97 10.62
CA TYR A 450 27.27 -25.99 11.71
C TYR A 450 25.85 -25.79 12.28
N LEU A 451 24.83 -26.32 11.62
CA LEU A 451 23.44 -26.18 12.03
C LEU A 451 23.04 -27.41 12.85
N GLU A 452 22.60 -27.17 14.10
CA GLU A 452 21.95 -28.18 14.93
C GLU A 452 20.46 -28.17 14.59
N TYR A 453 19.94 -29.30 14.11
CA TYR A 453 18.51 -29.47 13.76
C TYR A 453 17.66 -29.78 14.99
#